data_AF-A0A2V5T159-F1
#
_entry.id   AF-A0A2V5T159-F1
#
_cell.length_a   1.000
_cell.length_b   1.000
_cell.length_c   1.000
_cell.angle_alpha   90.00
_cell.angle_beta   90.00
_cell.angle_gamma   90.00
#
_symmetry.space_group_name_H-M   'P 1'
#
loop_
_entity.id
_entity.type
_entity.pdbx_description
1 polymer ?
#
loop_
_entity_poly.entity_id
_entity_poly.type
_entity_poly.pdbx_seq_one_letter_code
_entity_poly.pdbx_strand_id
1 'polypeptide(L)'
;PALYHSYHEIVPVRELNNPGHEKIDIVGPVCESGDFFALDREMPEVREGDLLAIMSAGAYGFVMASNYNSRSLPAEALVRGDEFALIRKRQTNNPQWQAD
;
A
#
# COMPACT_ATOMS: atom_id res chain seq x y z
N PRO A 1 8.15 3.66 -5.04
CA PRO A 1 9.08 2.52 -5.24
C PRO A 1 9.32 2.19 -6.72
N ALA A 2 8.32 1.69 -7.46
CA ALA A 2 8.48 1.27 -8.86
C ALA A 2 9.12 2.32 -9.79
N LEU A 3 8.74 3.60 -9.68
CA LEU A 3 9.22 4.66 -10.58
C LEU A 3 10.62 5.20 -10.23
N TYR A 4 10.98 5.21 -8.95
CA TYR A 4 12.15 5.93 -8.44
C TYR A 4 13.11 5.07 -7.62
N HIS A 5 12.83 3.77 -7.48
CA HIS A 5 13.45 2.89 -6.48
C HIS A 5 13.46 3.51 -5.06
N SER A 6 12.42 4.29 -4.74
CA SER A 6 12.32 4.98 -3.45
C SER A 6 12.17 4.00 -2.31
N TYR A 7 12.92 4.23 -1.24
CA TYR A 7 12.80 3.48 0.00
C TYR A 7 11.59 3.96 0.81
N HIS A 8 10.74 3.02 1.20
CA HIS A 8 9.72 3.22 2.23
C HIS A 8 9.95 2.19 3.34
N GLU A 9 9.84 2.63 4.59
CA GLU A 9 9.83 1.68 5.71
C GLU A 9 8.53 0.89 5.68
N ILE A 10 8.59 -0.42 5.91
CA ILE A 10 7.40 -1.28 5.91
C ILE A 10 7.41 -2.11 7.18
N VAL A 11 6.33 -1.99 7.96
CA VAL A 11 6.21 -2.65 9.27
C VAL A 11 4.88 -3.41 9.38
N PRO A 12 4.83 -4.51 10.14
CA PRO A 12 3.55 -5.12 10.52
C PRO A 12 2.69 -4.16 11.35
N VAL A 13 1.38 -4.13 11.07
CA VAL A 13 0.43 -3.31 11.85
C VAL A 13 0.25 -3.87 13.27
N ARG A 14 0.38 -5.18 13.42
CA ARG A 14 0.37 -5.86 14.72
C ARG A 14 1.75 -6.45 14.98
N GLU A 15 2.19 -6.38 16.22
CA GLU A 15 3.43 -7.04 16.63
C GLU A 15 3.30 -8.55 16.42
N LEU A 16 4.27 -9.14 15.73
CA LEU A 16 4.32 -10.56 15.41
C LEU A 16 5.29 -11.23 16.38
N ASN A 17 4.82 -12.21 17.16
CA ASN A 17 5.59 -12.86 18.22
C ASN A 17 6.62 -13.89 17.71
N ASN A 18 7.04 -13.82 16.45
CA ASN A 18 8.01 -14.75 15.88
C ASN A 18 9.39 -14.06 15.74
N PRO A 19 10.45 -14.60 16.38
CA PRO A 19 11.80 -14.04 16.26
C PRO A 19 12.46 -14.25 14.89
N GLY A 20 11.94 -15.18 14.06
CA GLY A 20 12.50 -15.46 12.75
C GLY A 20 12.29 -14.30 11.78
N HIS A 21 13.39 -13.80 11.20
CA HIS A 21 13.35 -12.88 10.07
C HIS A 21 13.72 -13.62 8.79
N GLU A 22 13.01 -13.32 7.72
CA GLU A 22 13.31 -13.77 6.36
C GLU A 22 13.38 -12.58 5.41
N LYS A 23 14.18 -12.73 4.35
CA LYS A 23 14.21 -11.76 3.25
C LYS A 23 13.05 -12.03 2.32
N ILE A 24 12.20 -11.03 2.15
CA ILE A 24 11.04 -11.09 1.27
C ILE A 24 10.99 -9.88 0.33
N ASP A 25 10.41 -10.10 -0.84
CA ASP A 25 9.94 -9.04 -1.71
C ASP A 25 8.48 -8.72 -1.38
N ILE A 26 8.18 -7.43 -1.23
CA ILE A 26 6.84 -6.95 -0.93
C ILE A 26 6.27 -6.39 -2.22
N VAL A 27 5.37 -7.15 -2.85
CA VAL A 27 4.83 -6.88 -4.20
C VAL A 27 3.34 -6.56 -4.18
N GLY A 28 2.88 -5.90 -5.23
CA GLY A 28 1.47 -5.62 -5.44
C GLY A 28 0.78 -6.62 -6.39
N PRO A 29 -0.52 -6.42 -6.64
CA PRO A 29 -1.35 -7.32 -7.45
C PRO A 29 -1.41 -6.94 -8.94
N VAL A 30 -0.65 -5.95 -9.40
CA VAL A 30 -0.61 -5.57 -10.81
C VAL A 30 0.15 -6.64 -11.58
N CYS A 31 -0.31 -6.95 -12.80
CA CYS A 31 0.33 -7.94 -13.67
C CYS A 31 1.58 -7.35 -14.36
N GLU A 32 2.49 -6.78 -13.57
CA GLU A 32 3.73 -6.19 -14.03
C GLU A 32 4.86 -6.51 -13.04
N SER A 33 6.01 -6.91 -13.57
CA SER A 33 7.21 -7.24 -12.79
C SER A 33 7.71 -6.06 -11.93
N GLY A 34 7.45 -4.83 -12.38
CA GLY A 34 7.79 -3.61 -11.67
C GLY A 34 6.85 -3.24 -10.50
N ASP A 35 5.79 -4.00 -10.24
CA ASP A 35 4.86 -3.71 -9.13
C ASP A 35 5.38 -4.23 -7.79
N PHE A 36 6.43 -3.56 -7.30
CA PHE A 36 6.99 -3.80 -5.98
C PHE A 36 6.89 -2.55 -5.09
N PHE A 37 6.75 -2.78 -3.79
CA PHE A 37 6.87 -1.77 -2.75
C PHE A 37 8.26 -1.77 -2.12
N ALA A 38 8.86 -2.95 -1.95
CA ALA A 38 10.23 -3.15 -1.49
C ALA A 38 10.77 -4.50 -2.00
N LEU A 39 12.08 -4.58 -2.17
CA LEU A 39 12.79 -5.80 -2.51
C LEU A 39 13.80 -6.13 -1.39
N ASP A 40 14.08 -7.41 -1.20
CA ASP A 40 15.07 -7.92 -0.23
C ASP A 40 14.90 -7.38 1.21
N ARG A 41 13.66 -7.29 1.71
CA ARG A 41 13.39 -6.76 3.05
C ARG A 41 13.44 -7.85 4.11
N GLU A 42 14.28 -7.66 5.12
CA GLU A 42 14.23 -8.46 6.35
C GLU A 42 12.93 -8.16 7.09
N MET A 43 12.07 -9.17 7.23
CA MET A 43 10.77 -9.06 7.90
C MET A 43 10.54 -10.26 8.82
N PRO A 44 9.79 -10.09 9.92
CA PRO A 44 9.21 -11.24 10.61
C PRO A 44 8.31 -12.03 9.66
N GLU A 45 8.11 -13.32 9.95
CA GLU A 45 7.19 -14.17 9.17
C GLU A 45 5.79 -13.53 9.09
N VAL A 46 5.37 -13.18 7.88
CA VAL A 46 4.04 -12.63 7.58
C VAL A 46 3.19 -13.69 6.88
N ARG A 47 1.89 -13.71 7.18
CA ARG A 47 0.94 -14.67 6.60
C ARG A 47 -0.19 -13.97 5.87
N GLU A 48 -0.92 -14.75 5.06
CA GLU A 48 -2.13 -14.26 4.42
C GLU A 48 -3.09 -13.67 5.46
N GLY A 49 -3.58 -12.46 5.19
CA GLY A 49 -4.46 -11.72 6.07
C GLY A 49 -3.75 -10.77 7.05
N ASP A 50 -2.42 -10.87 7.21
CA ASP A 50 -1.67 -9.86 7.96
C ASP A 50 -1.67 -8.52 7.23
N LEU A 51 -1.64 -7.44 8.01
CA LEU A 51 -1.63 -6.07 7.49
C LEU A 51 -0.24 -5.46 7.68
N LEU A 52 0.24 -4.81 6.62
CA LEU A 52 1.48 -4.05 6.61
C LEU A 52 1.19 -2.56 6.47
N ALA A 53 1.98 -1.73 7.17
CA ALA A 53 1.98 -0.29 7.02
C ALA A 53 3.20 0.13 6.19
N ILE A 54 2.94 0.80 5.06
CA ILE A 54 3.97 1.44 4.25
C ILE A 54 4.11 2.88 4.73
N MET A 55 5.25 3.16 5.36
CA MET A 55 5.54 4.45 5.98
C MET A 55 5.95 5.49 4.94
N SER A 56 5.95 6.76 5.35
CA SER A 56 6.38 7.89 4.49
C SER A 56 5.61 8.03 3.17
N ALA A 57 4.35 7.58 3.11
CA ALA A 57 3.50 7.63 1.92
C ALA A 57 2.59 8.87 1.84
N GLY A 58 2.74 9.83 2.76
CA GLY A 58 1.86 11.01 2.86
C GLY A 58 2.09 12.09 1.79
N ALA A 59 3.26 12.11 1.14
CA ALA A 59 3.57 12.99 0.02
C ALA A 59 3.87 12.16 -1.22
N TYR A 60 3.38 12.60 -2.38
CA TYR A 60 3.58 11.94 -3.67
C TYR A 60 3.10 10.47 -3.76
N GLY A 61 2.33 10.00 -2.77
CA GLY A 61 1.65 8.71 -2.81
C GLY A 61 0.33 8.78 -3.58
N PHE A 62 -0.74 9.24 -2.92
CA PHE A 62 -2.07 9.30 -3.52
C PHE A 62 -2.12 10.17 -4.79
N VAL A 63 -1.44 11.31 -4.80
CA VAL A 63 -1.42 12.23 -5.96
C VAL A 63 -0.79 11.62 -7.21
N MET A 64 -0.06 10.52 -7.09
CA MET A 64 0.50 9.75 -8.21
C MET A 64 -0.22 8.41 -8.45
N ALA A 65 -1.28 8.12 -7.69
CA ALA A 65 -2.04 6.90 -7.85
C ALA A 65 -2.84 6.91 -9.17
N SER A 66 -3.00 5.74 -9.79
CA SER A 66 -3.69 5.58 -11.06
C SER A 66 -4.75 4.48 -10.99
N ASN A 67 -5.60 4.44 -12.01
CA ASN A 67 -6.53 3.33 -12.23
C ASN A 67 -5.93 2.22 -13.13
N TYR A 68 -4.60 2.05 -13.11
CA TYR A 68 -3.95 0.97 -13.86
C TYR A 68 -4.53 -0.39 -13.45
N ASN A 69 -4.69 -1.29 -14.43
CA ASN A 69 -5.43 -2.55 -14.31
C ASN A 69 -6.88 -2.38 -13.80
N SER A 70 -7.53 -1.26 -14.12
CA SER A 70 -8.90 -0.93 -13.69
C SER A 70 -9.12 -0.99 -12.17
N ARG A 71 -8.05 -0.76 -11.40
CA ARG A 71 -8.11 -0.78 -9.93
C ARG A 71 -8.64 0.56 -9.44
N SER A 72 -9.69 0.52 -8.63
CA SER A 72 -10.24 1.72 -7.99
C SER A 72 -9.22 2.38 -7.04
N LEU A 73 -9.14 3.71 -7.07
CA LEU A 73 -8.28 4.47 -6.15
C LEU A 73 -8.67 4.20 -4.68
N PRO A 74 -7.68 4.13 -3.76
CA PRO A 74 -7.94 3.84 -2.35
C PRO A 74 -8.73 4.97 -1.65
N ALA A 75 -9.27 4.67 -0.48
CA ALA A 75 -9.79 5.69 0.43
C ALA A 75 -8.63 6.41 1.13
N GLU A 76 -8.87 7.64 1.59
CA GLU A 76 -7.97 8.38 2.47
C GLU A 76 -8.71 8.72 3.76
N ALA A 77 -8.07 8.47 4.90
CA ALA A 77 -8.59 8.79 6.22
C ALA A 77 -7.67 9.79 6.93
N LEU A 78 -8.28 10.72 7.67
CA LEU A 78 -7.58 11.62 8.57
C LEU A 78 -7.89 11.20 10.00
N VAL A 79 -6.84 10.98 10.79
CA VAL A 79 -6.93 10.60 12.21
C VAL A 79 -6.63 11.83 13.07
N ARG A 80 -7.44 12.04 14.12
CA ARG A 80 -7.21 13.08 15.14
C ARG A 80 -7.54 12.49 16.51
N GLY A 81 -6.50 12.26 17.31
CA GLY A 81 -6.66 11.58 18.60
C GLY A 81 -7.07 10.12 18.39
N ASP A 82 -8.17 9.71 19.02
CA ASP A 82 -8.80 8.39 18.90
C ASP A 82 -9.90 8.33 17.82
N GLU A 83 -10.20 9.46 17.16
CA GLU A 83 -11.19 9.53 16.09
C GLU A 83 -10.54 9.53 14.70
N PHE A 84 -11.29 9.03 13.71
CA PHE A 84 -10.92 9.15 12.30
C PHE A 84 -12.12 9.48 11.42
N ALA A 85 -11.85 10.16 10.30
CA ALA A 85 -12.84 10.45 9.28
C ALA A 85 -12.30 10.11 7.89
N LEU A 86 -13.18 9.64 7.00
CA LEU A 86 -12.85 9.51 5.58
C LEU A 86 -12.83 10.91 4.95
N ILE A 87 -11.65 11.36 4.55
CA ILE A 87 -11.47 12.60 3.77
C ILE A 87 -11.59 12.33 2.27
N ARG A 88 -11.42 11.07 1.86
CA ARG A 88 -11.71 10.59 0.51
C ARG A 88 -12.32 9.19 0.56
N LYS A 89 -13.48 9.01 -0.07
CA LYS A 89 -14.09 7.68 -0.23
C LYS A 89 -13.32 6.88 -1.29
N ARG A 90 -13.24 5.56 -1.10
CA ARG A 90 -12.76 4.63 -2.13
C ARG A 90 -13.54 4.87 -3.42
N GLN A 91 -12.83 4.93 -4.54
CA GLN A 91 -13.49 5.01 -5.84
C GLN A 91 -14.30 3.73 -6.08
N THR A 92 -15.50 3.86 -6.62
CA THR A 92 -16.30 2.72 -7.10
C THR A 92 -16.09 2.58 -8.61
N ASN A 93 -16.26 1.41 -9.21
CA ASN A 93 -15.92 1.15 -10.63
C ASN A 93 -16.74 1.92 -11.69
N ASN A 94 -17.73 2.73 -11.30
CA ASN A 94 -18.65 3.40 -12.22
C ASN A 94 -18.12 4.66 -12.96
N PRO A 95 -17.23 5.52 -12.42
CA PRO A 95 -16.88 6.78 -13.07
C PRO A 95 -15.83 6.64 -14.18
N GLN A 96 -15.16 5.49 -14.34
CA GLN A 96 -14.08 5.35 -15.33
C GLN A 96 -14.59 5.27 -16.77
N TRP A 97 -15.87 4.91 -16.96
CA TRP A 97 -16.52 4.77 -18.27
C TRP A 97 -17.66 5.79 -18.50
N GLN A 98 -17.79 6.80 -17.63
CA GLN A 98 -18.82 7.85 -17.78
C GLN A 98 -18.33 9.07 -18.57
N ALA A 99 -17.04 9.10 -18.92
CA ALA A 99 -16.41 10.19 -19.66
C ALA A 99 -16.12 9.85 -21.14
N ASP A 100 -16.52 8.65 -21.59
CA ASP A 100 -16.39 8.16 -22.97
C ASP A 100 -17.75 8.13 -23.68
#